data_AF-A0A6A3CXJ0-F1
#
_entry.id   AF-A0A6A3CXJ0-F1
#
_cell.length_a   1.000
_cell.length_b   1.000
_cell.length_c   1.000
_cell.angle_alpha   90.00
_cell.angle_beta   90.00
_cell.angle_gamma   90.00
#
_symmetry.space_group_name_H-M   'P 1'
#
loop_
_entity.id
_entity.type
_entity.pdbx_description
1 polymer ?
#
loop_
_entity_poly.entity_id
_entity_poly.type
_entity_poly.pdbx_seq_one_letter_code
_entity_poly.pdbx_strand_id
1 'polypeptide(L)'
;MRRHHFHQVVQSEPETESESDVETMRCISCKEEYAARDAGTCKECYEEASETEEELKREIEDLKAKVAFLRFWSPLDHAHRGSPTPSGPIFPDVVLVASDDGSPGLPPVPVPAHKAVLVNRSPVFKAMLENEMEESRSGTIKISDVSYDALRAFVNYLYTAEAWLDEQMACDLLVLAEKYQVKHLKVFCEKFLLSRLNWDNSLLTYAFAHQHGAKLVLDAALSLITDNMDKLTKKEEYMELVEKDPRLVVEIYEAYLSKQVNTAVLKDTSTKS
;
A
#
# COMPACT_ATOMS: atom_id res chain seq x y z
N MET A 1 32.74 38.23 11.64
CA MET A 1 33.70 38.30 10.53
C MET A 1 33.13 39.18 9.43
N ARG A 2 33.88 40.26 9.12
CA ARG A 2 33.92 41.12 7.90
C ARG A 2 32.60 41.37 7.12
N ARG A 3 31.99 42.57 7.18
CA ARG A 3 32.33 43.91 6.61
C ARG A 3 32.09 44.08 5.11
N HIS A 4 31.57 45.28 4.80
CA HIS A 4 31.68 46.15 3.61
C HIS A 4 30.33 46.36 2.90
N HIS A 5 29.84 47.56 2.54
CA HIS A 5 30.24 48.99 2.62
C HIS A 5 28.95 49.79 2.27
N PHE A 6 28.46 50.79 3.03
CA PHE A 6 28.83 52.21 3.11
C PHE A 6 28.76 53.03 1.80
N HIS A 7 27.73 53.89 1.65
CA HIS A 7 27.77 55.28 1.14
C HIS A 7 26.34 55.83 1.01
N GLN A 8 26.03 57.12 1.09
CA GLN A 8 26.41 58.26 1.93
C GLN A 8 25.33 59.32 1.65
N VAL A 9 24.91 60.00 2.71
CA VAL A 9 24.07 61.20 2.85
C VAL A 9 24.05 62.17 1.65
N VAL A 10 22.85 62.61 1.22
CA VAL A 10 22.59 63.96 0.69
C VAL A 10 21.28 64.51 1.29
N GLN A 11 21.35 65.77 1.72
CA GLN A 11 20.37 66.55 2.48
C GLN A 11 19.20 67.08 1.63
N SER A 12 18.00 67.22 2.23
CA SER A 12 17.09 68.37 2.04
C SER A 12 15.82 68.23 2.91
N GLU A 13 15.59 69.16 3.84
CA GLU A 13 14.27 69.52 4.39
C GLU A 13 13.73 70.74 3.62
N PRO A 14 12.48 71.21 3.80
CA PRO A 14 11.20 70.51 3.91
C PRO A 14 10.18 71.08 2.88
N GLU A 15 9.30 70.26 2.31
CA GLU A 15 8.13 70.80 1.58
C GLU A 15 6.82 70.15 2.03
N THR A 16 5.88 71.05 2.23
CA THR A 16 4.58 70.93 2.89
C THR A 16 3.50 70.38 1.97
N GLU A 17 2.62 69.60 2.60
CA GLU A 17 1.18 69.46 2.34
C GLU A 17 0.67 68.56 1.19
N SER A 18 -0.26 67.69 1.62
CA SER A 18 -1.39 67.09 0.90
C SER A 18 -1.11 65.91 -0.03
N GLU A 19 -1.26 64.70 0.52
CA GLU A 19 -2.33 63.75 0.23
C GLU A 19 -2.20 62.63 1.28
N SER A 20 -3.30 62.07 1.77
CA SER A 20 -3.21 60.90 2.63
C SER A 20 -2.65 59.74 1.80
N ASP A 21 -1.33 59.53 1.83
CA ASP A 21 -0.67 58.36 1.27
C ASP A 21 -1.23 57.14 1.99
N VAL A 22 -2.32 56.57 1.45
CA VAL A 22 -2.82 55.28 1.88
C VAL A 22 -1.75 54.29 1.40
N GLU A 23 -0.83 53.94 2.28
CA GLU A 23 0.23 52.98 2.01
C GLU A 23 -0.41 51.74 1.34
N THR A 24 -0.07 51.49 0.08
CA THR A 24 -0.60 50.35 -0.68
C THR A 24 0.41 49.22 -0.62
N MET A 25 -0.10 48.01 -0.37
CA MET A 25 0.67 46.78 -0.32
C MET A 25 0.32 45.91 -1.53
N ARG A 26 1.28 45.12 -2.00
CA ARG A 26 1.04 44.17 -3.10
C ARG A 26 0.80 42.78 -2.55
N CYS A 27 -0.32 42.16 -2.93
CA CYS A 27 -0.66 40.80 -2.51
C CYS A 27 0.38 39.80 -3.02
N ILE A 28 0.83 38.91 -2.14
CA ILE A 28 1.80 37.87 -2.52
C ILE A 28 1.17 36.86 -3.51
N SER A 29 -0.12 36.55 -3.40
CA SER A 29 -0.85 35.62 -4.29
C SER A 29 -1.23 36.24 -5.64
N CYS A 30 -2.17 37.19 -5.69
CA CYS A 30 -2.70 37.71 -6.96
C CYS A 30 -1.86 38.85 -7.58
N LYS A 31 -0.85 39.37 -6.86
CA LYS A 31 -0.02 40.52 -7.25
C LYS A 31 -0.75 41.86 -7.39
N GLU A 32 -2.00 41.94 -6.94
CA GLU A 32 -2.78 43.19 -6.94
C GLU A 32 -2.44 44.09 -5.74
N GLU A 33 -2.68 45.39 -5.89
CA GLU A 33 -2.44 46.40 -4.86
C GLU A 33 -3.68 46.60 -3.99
N TYR A 34 -3.50 46.64 -2.67
CA TYR A 34 -4.57 46.79 -1.69
C TYR A 34 -4.10 47.66 -0.51
N ALA A 35 -5.03 48.20 0.28
CA ALA A 35 -4.68 49.09 1.40
C ALA A 35 -3.88 48.34 2.50
N ALA A 36 -2.82 48.95 3.04
CA ALA A 36 -1.88 48.37 4.01
C ALA A 36 -2.45 47.99 5.40
N ARG A 37 -3.77 47.87 5.55
CA ARG A 37 -4.41 47.41 6.79
C ARG A 37 -4.26 45.89 7.02
N ASP A 38 -3.93 45.12 5.98
CA ASP A 38 -3.86 43.66 6.03
C ASP A 38 -2.44 43.13 5.68
N ALA A 39 -1.98 42.10 6.40
CA ALA A 39 -0.62 41.58 6.27
C ALA A 39 -0.45 40.64 5.04
N GLY A 40 0.35 41.06 4.05
CA GLY A 40 0.94 40.23 2.98
C GLY A 40 0.00 39.59 1.94
N THR A 41 -1.30 39.45 2.21
CA THR A 41 -2.30 38.89 1.29
C THR A 41 -3.55 39.77 1.29
N CYS A 42 -4.15 40.00 0.12
CA CYS A 42 -5.39 40.78 0.05
C CYS A 42 -6.57 39.98 0.60
N LYS A 43 -7.63 40.69 0.97
CA LYS A 43 -8.86 40.10 1.53
C LYS A 43 -9.47 39.02 0.63
N GLU A 44 -9.55 39.26 -0.68
CA GLU A 44 -10.15 38.31 -1.63
C GLU A 44 -9.39 36.99 -1.70
N CYS A 45 -8.05 37.05 -1.82
CA CYS A 45 -7.21 35.85 -1.79
C CYS A 45 -7.29 35.10 -0.45
N TYR A 46 -7.50 35.81 0.66
CA TYR A 46 -7.68 35.19 1.97
C TYR A 46 -9.04 34.48 2.08
N GLU A 47 -10.10 35.12 1.61
CA GLU A 47 -11.45 34.54 1.60
C GLU A 47 -11.52 33.32 0.67
N GLU A 48 -10.95 33.40 -0.53
CA GLU A 48 -10.85 32.26 -1.47
C GLU A 48 -10.06 31.08 -0.86
N ALA A 49 -8.95 31.35 -0.18
CA ALA A 49 -8.18 30.32 0.52
C ALA A 49 -8.99 29.68 1.68
N SER A 50 -9.80 30.46 2.38
CA SER A 50 -10.67 29.96 3.45
C SER A 50 -11.81 29.09 2.91
N GLU A 51 -12.46 29.51 1.81
CA GLU A 51 -13.53 28.76 1.16
C GLU A 51 -13.04 27.40 0.65
N THR A 52 -11.88 27.39 -0.01
CA THR A 52 -11.25 26.15 -0.48
C THR A 52 -10.87 25.22 0.69
N GLU A 53 -10.40 25.75 1.82
CA GLU A 53 -10.13 24.95 3.02
C GLU A 53 -11.42 24.32 3.60
N GLU A 54 -12.52 25.06 3.64
CA GLU A 54 -13.82 24.56 4.11
C GLU A 54 -14.43 23.51 3.16
N GLU A 55 -14.26 23.67 1.85
CA GLU A 55 -14.65 22.67 0.86
C GLU A 55 -13.85 21.38 1.05
N LEU A 56 -12.52 21.46 1.15
CA LEU A 56 -11.65 20.32 1.41
C LEU A 56 -12.02 19.60 2.74
N LYS A 57 -12.33 20.35 3.80
CA LYS A 57 -12.78 19.77 5.07
C LYS A 57 -14.08 18.98 4.91
N ARG A 58 -15.05 19.52 4.18
CA ARG A 58 -16.32 18.85 3.90
C ARG A 58 -16.11 17.57 3.08
N GLU A 59 -15.26 17.61 2.05
CA GLU A 59 -14.90 16.42 1.27
C GLU A 59 -14.23 15.34 2.14
N ILE A 60 -13.32 15.73 3.04
CA ILE A 60 -12.68 14.81 3.97
C ILE A 60 -13.69 14.17 4.92
N GLU A 61 -14.65 14.94 5.45
CA GLU A 61 -15.70 14.41 6.33
C GLU A 61 -16.64 13.45 5.59
N ASP A 62 -17.05 13.77 4.36
CA ASP A 62 -17.83 12.86 3.52
C ASP A 62 -17.06 11.57 3.20
N LEU A 63 -15.77 11.67 2.84
CA LEU A 63 -14.90 10.50 2.64
C LEU A 63 -14.77 9.66 3.92
N LYS A 64 -14.60 10.30 5.09
CA LYS A 64 -14.57 9.61 6.38
C LYS A 64 -15.89 8.90 6.66
N ALA A 65 -17.03 9.52 6.37
CA ALA A 65 -18.34 8.92 6.54
C ALA A 65 -18.53 7.71 5.61
N LYS A 66 -18.12 7.81 4.34
CA LYS A 66 -18.13 6.70 3.38
C LYS A 66 -17.23 5.54 3.83
N VAL A 67 -16.03 5.84 4.32
CA VAL A 67 -15.12 4.83 4.89
C VAL A 67 -15.73 4.20 6.14
N ALA A 68 -16.32 4.99 7.04
CA ALA A 68 -16.97 4.49 8.25
C ALA A 68 -18.16 3.57 7.91
N PHE A 69 -18.97 3.93 6.92
CA PHE A 69 -20.04 3.08 6.41
C PHE A 69 -19.49 1.72 5.95
N LEU A 70 -18.40 1.70 5.17
CA LEU A 70 -17.78 0.45 4.72
C LEU A 70 -17.16 -0.36 5.87
N ARG A 71 -16.65 0.30 6.90
CA ARG A 71 -16.03 -0.34 8.08
C ARG A 71 -17.06 -0.92 9.06
N PHE A 72 -18.24 -0.30 9.18
CA PHE A 72 -19.33 -0.76 10.06
C PHE A 72 -19.72 -2.23 9.81
N TRP A 73 -19.56 -2.71 8.58
CA TRP A 73 -19.88 -4.07 8.17
C TRP A 73 -18.72 -5.05 8.33
N SER A 74 -17.58 -4.65 8.91
CA SER A 74 -16.48 -5.57 9.16
C SER A 74 -16.93 -6.62 10.19
N PRO A 75 -16.95 -7.92 9.83
CA PRO A 75 -17.42 -8.98 10.72
C PRO A 75 -16.57 -9.14 12.00
N LEU A 76 -15.40 -8.49 12.09
CA LEU A 76 -14.40 -8.72 13.13
C LEU A 76 -14.54 -7.86 14.39
N ASP A 77 -15.27 -6.74 14.36
CA ASP A 77 -15.31 -5.80 15.49
C ASP A 77 -16.13 -6.31 16.70
N HIS A 78 -16.83 -7.43 16.57
CA HIS A 78 -17.73 -7.94 17.61
C HIS A 78 -17.13 -8.97 18.57
N ALA A 79 -15.86 -9.38 18.41
CA ALA A 79 -15.26 -10.40 19.28
C ALA A 79 -14.44 -9.84 20.47
N HIS A 80 -14.09 -8.55 20.49
CA HIS A 80 -13.13 -8.03 21.50
C HIS A 80 -13.53 -6.77 22.29
N ARG A 81 -14.74 -6.21 22.11
CA ARG A 81 -15.23 -5.13 22.98
C ARG A 81 -16.60 -5.46 23.54
N GLY A 82 -16.66 -5.71 24.85
CA GLY A 82 -17.89 -5.86 25.62
C GLY A 82 -18.67 -4.55 25.77
N SER A 83 -19.06 -3.91 24.66
CA SER A 83 -20.00 -2.78 24.66
C SER A 83 -21.35 -3.19 24.06
N PRO A 84 -22.48 -2.90 24.73
CA PRO A 84 -23.79 -3.23 24.20
C PRO A 84 -24.30 -2.17 23.19
N THR A 85 -24.61 -2.61 21.96
CA THR A 85 -25.61 -2.06 21.00
C THR A 85 -25.24 -0.77 20.21
N PRO A 86 -25.80 -0.51 18.99
CA PRO A 86 -27.06 -0.97 18.41
C PRO A 86 -26.91 -2.16 17.44
N SER A 87 -27.82 -3.11 17.63
CA SER A 87 -28.22 -4.15 16.68
C SER A 87 -28.63 -3.54 15.33
N GLY A 88 -27.67 -3.36 14.43
CA GLY A 88 -27.95 -3.33 13.00
C GLY A 88 -28.07 -4.78 12.51
N PRO A 89 -29.07 -5.13 11.68
CA PRO A 89 -29.19 -6.49 11.20
C PRO A 89 -28.01 -6.81 10.28
N ILE A 90 -27.17 -7.76 10.72
CA ILE A 90 -26.13 -8.37 9.91
C ILE A 90 -26.86 -9.23 8.88
N PHE A 91 -26.96 -8.75 7.64
CA PHE A 91 -27.56 -9.49 6.53
C PHE A 91 -26.45 -9.93 5.56
N PRO A 92 -25.57 -10.87 5.95
CA PRO A 92 -24.64 -11.43 5.01
C PRO A 92 -25.45 -12.22 3.97
N ASP A 93 -25.22 -11.92 2.71
CA ASP A 93 -25.83 -12.61 1.56
C ASP A 93 -24.89 -13.67 0.97
N VAL A 94 -23.70 -13.84 1.57
CA VAL A 94 -22.71 -14.86 1.23
C VAL A 94 -21.84 -15.23 2.45
N VAL A 95 -21.39 -16.47 2.51
CA VAL A 95 -20.41 -16.97 3.48
C VAL A 95 -19.20 -17.56 2.77
N LEU A 96 -18.01 -17.38 3.33
CA LEU A 96 -16.78 -18.00 2.86
C LEU A 96 -16.36 -19.07 3.87
N VAL A 97 -15.88 -20.21 3.39
CA VAL A 97 -15.37 -21.30 4.24
C VAL A 97 -14.00 -21.75 3.77
N ALA A 98 -13.10 -21.98 4.72
CA ALA A 98 -11.82 -22.63 4.46
C ALA A 98 -12.07 -24.13 4.24
N SER A 99 -11.56 -24.70 3.14
CA SER A 99 -11.81 -26.11 2.78
C SER A 99 -10.97 -27.11 3.59
N ASP A 100 -9.94 -26.67 4.29
CA ASP A 100 -8.98 -27.54 5.00
C ASP A 100 -8.55 -26.90 6.32
N ASP A 101 -9.35 -27.08 7.37
CA ASP A 101 -8.99 -26.66 8.74
C ASP A 101 -8.28 -27.78 9.53
N GLY A 102 -7.82 -28.84 8.86
CA GLY A 102 -7.05 -29.93 9.46
C GLY A 102 -7.75 -30.64 10.62
N SER A 103 -9.05 -30.40 10.83
CA SER A 103 -9.81 -30.87 11.99
C SER A 103 -10.82 -31.93 11.55
N PRO A 104 -10.40 -33.20 11.40
CA PRO A 104 -11.28 -34.26 10.95
C PRO A 104 -12.46 -34.42 11.93
N GLY A 105 -13.65 -34.02 11.47
CA GLY A 105 -14.92 -34.21 12.18
C GLY A 105 -15.63 -32.96 12.69
N LEU A 106 -15.04 -31.76 12.55
CA LEU A 106 -15.76 -30.50 12.81
C LEU A 106 -16.32 -29.90 11.50
N PRO A 107 -17.50 -29.26 11.53
CA PRO A 107 -18.00 -28.52 10.38
C PRO A 107 -17.13 -27.26 10.15
N PRO A 108 -16.90 -26.89 8.87
CA PRO A 108 -16.07 -25.73 8.54
C PRO A 108 -16.69 -24.43 9.10
N VAL A 109 -15.84 -23.61 9.70
CA VAL A 109 -16.27 -22.34 10.33
C VAL A 109 -16.54 -21.28 9.25
N PRO A 110 -17.77 -20.74 9.16
CA PRO A 110 -18.11 -19.76 8.14
C PRO A 110 -17.62 -18.35 8.49
N VAL A 111 -17.12 -17.65 7.48
CA VAL A 111 -16.79 -16.22 7.52
C VAL A 111 -17.88 -15.46 6.75
N PRO A 112 -18.83 -14.79 7.42
CA PRO A 112 -19.90 -14.06 6.75
C PRO A 112 -19.36 -12.83 6.02
N ALA A 113 -19.93 -12.53 4.86
CA ALA A 113 -19.55 -11.37 4.05
C ALA A 113 -20.74 -10.86 3.22
N HIS A 114 -20.49 -9.81 2.43
CA HIS A 114 -21.46 -9.19 1.55
C HIS A 114 -20.97 -9.26 0.11
N LYS A 115 -21.77 -9.84 -0.80
CA LYS A 115 -21.43 -9.97 -2.23
C LYS A 115 -21.02 -8.61 -2.80
N ALA A 116 -21.77 -7.55 -2.48
CA ALA A 116 -21.50 -6.19 -2.92
C ALA A 116 -20.08 -5.68 -2.55
N VAL A 117 -19.51 -6.10 -1.42
CA VAL A 117 -18.14 -5.74 -1.04
C VAL A 117 -17.13 -6.60 -1.78
N LEU A 118 -17.35 -7.91 -1.84
CA LEU A 118 -16.44 -8.85 -2.51
C LEU A 118 -16.26 -8.52 -4.00
N VAL A 119 -17.36 -8.30 -4.74
CA VAL A 119 -17.31 -8.02 -6.18
C VAL A 119 -16.63 -6.69 -6.50
N ASN A 120 -16.75 -5.70 -5.63
CA ASN A 120 -16.09 -4.40 -5.82
C ASN A 120 -14.59 -4.43 -5.49
N ARG A 121 -14.16 -5.35 -4.61
CA ARG A 121 -12.76 -5.42 -4.16
C ARG A 121 -11.94 -6.48 -4.89
N SER A 122 -12.58 -7.41 -5.59
CA SER A 122 -11.92 -8.49 -6.33
C SER A 122 -12.61 -8.75 -7.68
N PRO A 123 -11.90 -8.60 -8.81
CA PRO A 123 -12.39 -9.03 -10.12
C PRO A 123 -12.74 -10.52 -10.18
N VAL A 124 -12.06 -11.36 -9.39
CA VAL A 124 -12.32 -12.80 -9.33
C VAL A 124 -13.65 -13.08 -8.62
N PHE A 125 -13.90 -12.44 -7.47
CA PHE A 125 -15.21 -12.55 -6.83
C PHE A 125 -16.33 -11.97 -7.69
N LYS A 126 -16.05 -10.88 -8.42
CA LYS A 126 -16.99 -10.32 -9.40
C LYS A 126 -17.40 -11.36 -10.44
N ALA A 127 -16.42 -11.95 -11.12
CA ALA A 127 -16.68 -12.99 -12.12
C ALA A 127 -17.38 -14.23 -11.52
N MET A 128 -17.00 -14.65 -10.31
CA MET A 128 -17.60 -15.80 -9.62
C MET A 128 -19.09 -15.56 -9.27
N LEU A 129 -19.43 -14.36 -8.80
CA LEU A 129 -20.76 -14.05 -8.28
C LEU A 129 -21.73 -13.52 -9.34
N GLU A 130 -21.25 -12.91 -10.42
CA GLU A 130 -22.10 -12.36 -11.49
C GLU A 130 -22.56 -13.42 -12.52
N ASN A 131 -21.85 -14.55 -12.65
CA ASN A 131 -22.08 -15.52 -13.74
C ASN A 131 -22.99 -16.72 -13.38
N GLU A 132 -23.93 -16.59 -12.45
CA GLU A 132 -24.86 -17.68 -12.03
C GLU A 132 -24.17 -19.02 -11.66
N MET A 133 -22.91 -18.98 -11.22
CA MET A 133 -22.14 -20.17 -10.81
C MET A 133 -22.71 -20.81 -9.53
N GLU A 134 -22.27 -22.02 -9.18
CA GLU A 134 -22.75 -22.74 -8.00
C GLU A 134 -22.62 -21.92 -6.71
N GLU A 135 -21.54 -21.13 -6.59
CA GLU A 135 -21.27 -20.24 -5.46
C GLU A 135 -22.29 -19.10 -5.37
N SER A 136 -22.72 -18.55 -6.51
CA SER A 136 -23.68 -17.44 -6.53
C SER A 136 -25.08 -17.91 -6.12
N ARG A 137 -25.42 -19.17 -6.44
CA ARG A 137 -26.68 -19.85 -6.09
C ARG A 137 -26.70 -20.41 -4.67
N SER A 138 -25.59 -20.99 -4.21
CA SER A 138 -25.47 -21.61 -2.89
C SER A 138 -25.27 -20.59 -1.77
N GLY A 139 -24.77 -19.39 -2.10
CA GLY A 139 -24.39 -18.39 -1.10
C GLY A 139 -23.17 -18.79 -0.27
N THR A 140 -22.45 -19.85 -0.66
CA THR A 140 -21.25 -20.34 0.03
C THR A 140 -20.08 -20.41 -0.94
N ILE A 141 -18.98 -19.74 -0.61
CA ILE A 141 -17.73 -19.78 -1.36
C ILE A 141 -16.73 -20.63 -0.60
N LYS A 142 -16.25 -21.71 -1.21
CA LYS A 142 -15.21 -22.56 -0.63
C LYS A 142 -13.84 -22.09 -1.09
N ILE A 143 -12.94 -21.83 -0.14
CA ILE A 143 -11.57 -21.43 -0.42
C ILE A 143 -10.64 -22.53 0.05
N SER A 144 -10.01 -23.20 -0.92
CA SER A 144 -8.99 -24.22 -0.68
C SER A 144 -7.66 -23.62 -0.25
N ASP A 145 -6.88 -24.42 0.48
CA ASP A 145 -5.48 -24.16 0.84
C ASP A 145 -5.29 -22.87 1.66
N VAL A 146 -6.20 -22.60 2.58
CA VAL A 146 -6.16 -21.41 3.45
C VAL A 146 -6.58 -21.77 4.87
N SER A 147 -5.89 -21.20 5.85
CA SER A 147 -6.32 -21.28 7.25
C SER A 147 -7.54 -20.39 7.50
N TYR A 148 -8.35 -20.72 8.51
CA TYR A 148 -9.46 -19.86 8.93
C TYR A 148 -8.99 -18.44 9.26
N ASP A 149 -7.84 -18.30 9.94
CA ASP A 149 -7.32 -16.99 10.34
C ASP A 149 -6.88 -16.15 9.14
N ALA A 150 -6.21 -16.75 8.14
CA ALA A 150 -5.85 -16.06 6.92
C ALA A 150 -7.09 -15.66 6.10
N LEU A 151 -8.08 -16.55 6.00
CA LEU A 151 -9.36 -16.24 5.33
C LEU A 151 -10.07 -15.07 6.02
N ARG A 152 -10.14 -15.11 7.36
CA ARG A 152 -10.76 -14.07 8.18
C ARG A 152 -10.03 -12.73 8.03
N ALA A 153 -8.70 -12.73 8.05
CA ALA A 153 -7.89 -11.54 7.85
C ALA A 153 -8.06 -10.98 6.43
N PHE A 154 -8.13 -11.85 5.42
CA PHE A 154 -8.37 -11.46 4.03
C PHE A 154 -9.73 -10.78 3.88
N VAL A 155 -10.80 -11.39 4.39
CA VAL A 155 -12.14 -10.77 4.35
C VAL A 155 -12.14 -9.43 5.11
N ASN A 156 -11.54 -9.36 6.30
CA ASN A 156 -11.41 -8.10 7.03
C ASN A 156 -10.76 -7.00 6.19
N TYR A 157 -9.67 -7.33 5.50
CA TYR A 157 -8.98 -6.38 4.63
C TYR A 157 -9.89 -5.85 3.51
N LEU A 158 -10.76 -6.68 2.93
CA LEU A 158 -11.71 -6.24 1.91
C LEU A 158 -12.72 -5.21 2.45
N TYR A 159 -13.00 -5.18 3.75
CA TYR A 159 -13.80 -4.14 4.37
C TYR A 159 -12.98 -2.91 4.73
N THR A 160 -11.87 -3.12 5.45
CA THR A 160 -11.19 -2.06 6.20
C THR A 160 -9.97 -1.47 5.50
N ALA A 161 -9.42 -2.20 4.52
CA ALA A 161 -8.10 -2.00 3.94
C ALA A 161 -6.94 -2.09 4.97
N GLU A 162 -7.18 -2.75 6.09
CA GLU A 162 -6.22 -2.94 7.18
C GLU A 162 -5.98 -4.43 7.44
N ALA A 163 -4.70 -4.81 7.62
CA ALA A 163 -4.29 -6.15 7.99
C ALA A 163 -3.09 -6.11 8.93
N TRP A 164 -3.10 -6.96 9.94
CA TRP A 164 -1.97 -7.18 10.84
C TRP A 164 -1.12 -8.31 10.27
N LEU A 165 0.16 -8.02 10.02
CA LEU A 165 1.07 -8.95 9.36
C LEU A 165 2.14 -9.45 10.32
N ASP A 166 2.27 -10.77 10.40
CA ASP A 166 3.52 -11.46 10.67
C ASP A 166 4.02 -12.12 9.37
N GLU A 167 5.12 -12.87 9.44
CA GLU A 167 5.72 -13.49 8.25
C GLU A 167 4.79 -14.54 7.60
N GLN A 168 4.12 -15.36 8.39
CA GLN A 168 3.20 -16.39 7.88
C GLN A 168 1.94 -15.75 7.28
N MET A 169 1.31 -14.83 8.00
CA MET A 169 0.13 -14.11 7.55
C MET A 169 0.42 -13.27 6.30
N ALA A 170 1.62 -12.68 6.19
CA ALA A 170 2.03 -11.96 4.98
C ALA A 170 2.09 -12.90 3.76
N CYS A 171 2.65 -14.10 3.91
CA CYS A 171 2.65 -15.12 2.87
C CYS A 171 1.23 -15.55 2.51
N ASP A 172 0.41 -15.96 3.49
CA ASP A 172 -0.95 -16.46 3.26
C ASP A 172 -1.84 -15.40 2.57
N LEU A 173 -1.78 -14.16 3.05
CA LEU A 173 -2.53 -13.05 2.45
C LEU A 173 -2.01 -12.68 1.06
N LEU A 174 -0.70 -12.85 0.79
CA LEU A 174 -0.16 -12.63 -0.56
C LEU A 174 -0.72 -13.67 -1.54
N VAL A 175 -0.77 -14.94 -1.14
CA VAL A 175 -1.36 -16.02 -1.97
C VAL A 175 -2.82 -15.71 -2.28
N LEU A 176 -3.61 -15.31 -1.27
CA LEU A 176 -5.01 -14.92 -1.46
C LEU A 176 -5.13 -13.65 -2.33
N ALA A 177 -4.28 -12.65 -2.10
CA ALA A 177 -4.28 -11.42 -2.88
C ALA A 177 -3.99 -11.68 -4.35
N GLU A 178 -3.07 -12.58 -4.67
CA GLU A 178 -2.81 -12.99 -6.05
C GLU A 178 -3.99 -13.76 -6.63
N LYS A 179 -4.46 -14.80 -5.93
CA LYS A 179 -5.57 -15.66 -6.35
C LYS A 179 -6.85 -14.86 -6.65
N TYR A 180 -7.14 -13.86 -5.84
CA TYR A 180 -8.33 -13.01 -5.96
C TYR A 180 -8.04 -11.62 -6.57
N GLN A 181 -6.84 -11.40 -7.11
CA GLN A 181 -6.44 -10.17 -7.80
C GLN A 181 -6.63 -8.88 -6.98
N VAL A 182 -6.39 -8.94 -5.67
CA VAL A 182 -6.45 -7.79 -4.75
C VAL A 182 -5.09 -7.10 -4.72
N LYS A 183 -4.81 -6.32 -5.78
CA LYS A 183 -3.48 -5.73 -6.05
C LYS A 183 -2.89 -4.95 -4.88
N HIS A 184 -3.69 -4.13 -4.20
CA HIS A 184 -3.20 -3.32 -3.08
C HIS A 184 -2.77 -4.17 -1.88
N LEU A 185 -3.47 -5.28 -1.62
CA LEU A 185 -3.07 -6.23 -0.57
C LEU A 185 -1.77 -6.93 -0.95
N LYS A 186 -1.63 -7.37 -2.20
CA LYS A 186 -0.41 -8.01 -2.70
C LYS A 186 0.80 -7.11 -2.48
N VAL A 187 0.73 -5.85 -2.93
CA VAL A 187 1.83 -4.88 -2.75
C VAL A 187 2.11 -4.60 -1.28
N PHE A 188 1.08 -4.58 -0.43
CA PHE A 188 1.25 -4.40 1.01
C PHE A 188 2.04 -5.56 1.64
N CYS A 189 1.67 -6.81 1.32
CA CYS A 189 2.40 -8.00 1.75
C CYS A 189 3.82 -8.05 1.17
N GLU A 190 4.01 -7.72 -0.11
CA GLU A 190 5.33 -7.66 -0.74
C GLU A 190 6.27 -6.69 -0.01
N LYS A 191 5.80 -5.49 0.31
CA LYS A 191 6.58 -4.50 1.07
C LYS A 191 6.96 -5.00 2.46
N PHE A 192 6.06 -5.71 3.12
CA PHE A 192 6.34 -6.31 4.42
C PHE A 192 7.43 -7.39 4.30
N LEU A 193 7.28 -8.34 3.37
CA LEU A 193 8.27 -9.40 3.14
C LEU A 193 9.63 -8.84 2.72
N LEU A 194 9.67 -7.80 1.89
CA LEU A 194 10.90 -7.09 1.55
C LEU A 194 11.61 -6.50 2.77
N SER A 195 10.86 -5.95 3.73
CA SER A 195 11.45 -5.41 4.96
C SER A 195 12.05 -6.48 5.89
N ARG A 196 11.69 -7.75 5.68
CA ARG A 196 12.17 -8.93 6.42
C ARG A 196 13.19 -9.76 5.65
N LEU A 197 13.38 -9.47 4.37
CA LEU A 197 14.29 -10.20 3.50
C LEU A 197 15.73 -10.08 3.99
N ASN A 198 16.38 -11.21 4.16
CA ASN A 198 17.76 -11.33 4.56
C ASN A 198 18.42 -12.54 3.89
N TRP A 199 19.72 -12.72 4.11
CA TRP A 199 20.43 -13.82 3.47
C TRP A 199 19.84 -15.18 3.86
N ASP A 200 19.48 -15.39 5.12
CA ASP A 200 19.01 -16.67 5.66
C ASP A 200 17.69 -17.11 4.99
N ASN A 201 16.73 -16.21 4.81
CA ASN A 201 15.44 -16.51 4.20
C ASN A 201 15.38 -16.27 2.66
N SER A 202 16.43 -15.76 2.04
CA SER A 202 16.42 -15.33 0.63
C SER A 202 15.98 -16.40 -0.38
N LEU A 203 16.47 -17.64 -0.28
CA LEU A 203 16.14 -18.72 -1.22
C LEU A 203 14.69 -19.15 -1.15
N LEU A 204 14.19 -19.38 0.08
CA LEU A 204 12.80 -19.73 0.31
C LEU A 204 11.87 -18.60 -0.16
N THR A 205 12.25 -17.36 0.15
CA THR A 205 11.51 -16.17 -0.27
C THR A 205 11.51 -16.00 -1.80
N TYR A 206 12.63 -16.30 -2.48
CA TYR A 206 12.72 -16.28 -3.95
C TYR A 206 11.79 -17.33 -4.57
N ALA A 207 11.84 -18.57 -4.09
CA ALA A 207 10.97 -19.65 -4.59
C ALA A 207 9.49 -19.32 -4.36
N PHE A 208 9.13 -18.84 -3.17
CA PHE A 208 7.78 -18.38 -2.83
C PHE A 208 7.33 -17.24 -3.76
N ALA A 209 8.17 -16.23 -3.93
CA ALA A 209 7.85 -15.09 -4.78
C ALA A 209 7.66 -15.49 -6.25
N HIS A 210 8.45 -16.44 -6.73
CA HIS A 210 8.32 -16.97 -8.08
C HIS A 210 6.97 -17.70 -8.25
N GLN A 211 6.63 -18.59 -7.31
CA GLN A 211 5.39 -19.36 -7.34
C GLN A 211 4.13 -18.49 -7.31
N HIS A 212 4.16 -17.37 -6.58
CA HIS A 212 2.99 -16.50 -6.38
C HIS A 212 3.07 -15.18 -7.16
N GLY A 213 3.97 -15.09 -8.14
CA GLY A 213 4.12 -13.92 -9.01
C GLY A 213 4.45 -12.62 -8.27
N ALA A 214 5.10 -12.69 -7.11
CA ALA A 214 5.40 -11.56 -6.25
C ALA A 214 6.65 -10.80 -6.72
N LYS A 215 6.52 -10.08 -7.84
CA LYS A 215 7.67 -9.57 -8.61
C LYS A 215 8.63 -8.70 -7.79
N LEU A 216 8.11 -7.81 -6.93
CA LEU A 216 8.97 -6.94 -6.12
C LEU A 216 9.87 -7.74 -5.17
N VAL A 217 9.30 -8.78 -4.55
CA VAL A 217 10.03 -9.69 -3.65
C VAL A 217 10.98 -10.57 -4.44
N LEU A 218 10.54 -11.08 -5.60
CA LEU A 218 11.33 -11.91 -6.50
C LEU A 218 12.63 -11.22 -6.91
N ASP A 219 12.52 -10.01 -7.45
CA ASP A 219 13.67 -9.24 -7.96
C ASP A 219 14.67 -8.92 -6.83
N ALA A 220 14.18 -8.56 -5.65
CA ALA A 220 15.03 -8.25 -4.49
C ALA A 220 15.72 -9.49 -3.93
N ALA A 221 15.00 -10.61 -3.79
CA ALA A 221 15.55 -11.87 -3.32
C ALA A 221 16.61 -12.39 -4.31
N LEU A 222 16.32 -12.33 -5.61
CA LEU A 222 17.27 -12.69 -6.65
C LEU A 222 18.52 -11.82 -6.60
N SER A 223 18.38 -10.50 -6.45
CA SER A 223 19.55 -9.61 -6.30
C SER A 223 20.41 -10.02 -5.11
N LEU A 224 19.80 -10.21 -3.94
CA LEU A 224 20.50 -10.60 -2.71
C LEU A 224 21.23 -11.95 -2.86
N ILE A 225 20.61 -12.90 -3.56
CA ILE A 225 21.22 -14.20 -3.90
C ILE A 225 22.43 -13.98 -4.81
N THR A 226 22.27 -13.23 -5.90
CA THR A 226 23.36 -12.97 -6.86
C THR A 226 24.54 -12.22 -6.24
N ASP A 227 24.30 -11.40 -5.21
CA ASP A 227 25.33 -10.66 -4.47
C ASP A 227 26.14 -11.55 -3.51
N ASN A 228 25.66 -12.75 -3.18
CA ASN A 228 26.26 -13.68 -2.22
C ASN A 228 26.44 -15.10 -2.80
N MET A 229 26.63 -15.20 -4.12
CA MET A 229 26.73 -16.47 -4.84
C MET A 229 27.82 -17.41 -4.32
N ASP A 230 28.90 -16.87 -3.73
CA ASP A 230 30.01 -17.65 -3.16
C ASP A 230 29.58 -18.53 -1.97
N LYS A 231 28.46 -18.20 -1.33
CA LYS A 231 27.90 -18.92 -0.18
C LYS A 231 26.72 -19.80 -0.56
N LEU A 232 26.17 -19.66 -1.77
CA LEU A 232 24.91 -20.29 -2.18
C LEU A 232 24.95 -21.82 -2.05
N THR A 233 26.01 -22.46 -2.57
CA THR A 233 26.14 -23.93 -2.57
C THR A 233 26.34 -24.56 -1.19
N LYS A 234 26.56 -23.74 -0.15
CA LYS A 234 26.72 -24.19 1.24
C LYS A 234 25.40 -24.27 2.00
N LYS A 235 24.30 -23.77 1.42
CA LYS A 235 22.98 -23.79 2.04
C LYS A 235 22.26 -25.11 1.82
N GLU A 236 21.57 -25.58 2.86
CA GLU A 236 20.70 -26.75 2.76
C GLU A 236 19.50 -26.45 1.86
N GLU A 237 18.95 -25.23 1.98
CA GLU A 237 17.81 -24.76 1.18
C GLU A 237 18.15 -24.69 -0.32
N TYR A 238 19.43 -24.54 -0.67
CA TYR A 238 19.88 -24.64 -2.06
C TYR A 238 19.76 -26.07 -2.58
N MET A 239 20.16 -27.07 -1.79
CA MET A 239 20.03 -28.47 -2.20
C MET A 239 18.55 -28.85 -2.35
N GLU A 240 17.70 -28.42 -1.43
CA GLU A 240 16.26 -28.61 -1.56
C GLU A 240 15.69 -27.95 -2.82
N LEU A 241 16.15 -26.73 -3.15
CA LEU A 241 15.71 -26.02 -4.35
C LEU A 241 16.14 -26.75 -5.62
N VAL A 242 17.37 -27.27 -5.68
CA VAL A 242 17.89 -28.07 -6.79
C VAL A 242 17.02 -29.31 -7.01
N GLU A 243 16.56 -29.97 -5.94
CA GLU A 243 15.73 -31.17 -6.04
C GLU A 243 14.28 -30.85 -6.44
N LYS A 244 13.68 -29.84 -5.82
CA LYS A 244 12.25 -29.50 -6.00
C LYS A 244 12.00 -28.73 -7.30
N ASP A 245 12.85 -27.76 -7.63
CA ASP A 245 12.71 -26.93 -8.82
C ASP A 245 14.07 -26.49 -9.40
N PRO A 246 14.72 -27.35 -10.19
CA PRO A 246 16.00 -27.04 -10.83
C PRO A 246 15.97 -25.81 -11.74
N ARG A 247 14.79 -25.40 -12.25
CA ARG A 247 14.68 -24.26 -13.17
C ARG A 247 14.99 -22.95 -12.46
N LEU A 248 14.54 -22.81 -11.22
CA LEU A 248 14.87 -21.66 -10.38
C LEU A 248 16.37 -21.49 -10.16
N VAL A 249 17.09 -22.61 -10.03
CA VAL A 249 18.55 -22.58 -9.92
C VAL A 249 19.19 -22.09 -11.22
N VAL A 250 18.73 -22.57 -12.37
CA VAL A 250 19.21 -22.10 -13.68
C VAL A 250 18.99 -20.59 -13.82
N GLU A 251 17.80 -20.09 -13.48
CA GLU A 251 17.49 -18.65 -13.52
C GLU A 251 18.42 -17.81 -12.62
N ILE A 252 18.74 -18.30 -11.42
CA ILE A 252 19.70 -17.66 -10.52
C ILE A 252 21.07 -17.53 -11.19
N TYR A 253 21.57 -18.62 -11.81
CA TYR A 253 22.87 -18.61 -12.48
C TYR A 253 22.86 -17.73 -13.75
N GLU A 254 21.79 -17.75 -14.54
CA GLU A 254 21.62 -16.88 -15.71
C GLU A 254 21.64 -15.39 -15.31
N ALA A 255 20.93 -15.04 -14.24
CA ALA A 255 20.91 -13.68 -13.69
C ALA A 255 22.31 -13.27 -13.19
N TYR A 256 23.01 -14.17 -12.50
CA TYR A 256 24.36 -13.92 -12.01
C TYR A 256 25.37 -13.70 -13.16
N LEU A 257 25.35 -14.55 -14.18
CA LEU A 257 26.22 -14.42 -15.36
C LEU A 257 25.94 -13.12 -16.11
N SER A 258 24.66 -12.78 -16.31
CA SER A 258 24.25 -11.52 -16.95
C SER A 258 24.76 -10.30 -16.18
N LYS A 259 24.71 -10.34 -14.84
CA LYS A 259 25.22 -9.27 -13.97
C LYS A 259 26.75 -9.09 -14.09
N GLN A 260 27.50 -10.17 -14.25
CA GLN A 260 28.96 -10.10 -14.46
C GLN A 260 29.33 -9.48 -15.81
N VAL A 261 28.65 -9.87 -16.89
CA VAL A 261 28.88 -9.32 -18.24
C VAL A 261 28.66 -7.81 -18.24
N ASN A 262 27.55 -7.35 -17.65
CA ASN A 262 27.24 -5.92 -17.56
C ASN A 262 28.32 -5.14 -16.78
N THR A 263 28.87 -5.74 -15.72
CA THR A 263 29.93 -5.12 -14.92
C THR A 263 31.26 -5.03 -15.67
N ALA A 264 31.59 -6.03 -16.48
CA ALA A 264 32.80 -6.01 -17.32
C ALA A 264 32.73 -4.94 -18.41
N VAL A 265 31.57 -4.82 -19.09
CA VAL A 265 31.33 -3.79 -20.12
C VAL A 265 31.47 -2.37 -19.56
N LEU A 266 30.93 -2.10 -18.36
CA LEU A 266 31.05 -0.80 -17.71
C LEU A 266 32.51 -0.43 -17.37
N LYS A 267 33.31 -1.41 -16.92
CA LYS A 267 34.74 -1.20 -16.62
C LYS A 267 35.55 -0.89 -17.89
N ASP A 268 35.24 -1.52 -19.02
CA ASP A 268 35.91 -1.27 -20.30
C ASP A 268 35.54 0.07 -20.93
N THR A 269 34.33 0.60 -20.66
CA THR A 269 33.94 1.96 -21.11
C THR A 269 34.59 3.07 -20.29
N SER A 270 34.81 2.85 -18.98
CA SER A 270 35.39 3.86 -18.09
C SER A 270 36.91 3.98 -18.19
N THR A 271 37.59 3.01 -18.80
CA THR A 271 39.05 3.01 -19.03
C THR A 271 39.44 3.57 -20.41
N LYS A 272 38.47 3.85 -21.27
CA LYS A 272 38.66 4.43 -22.62
C LYS A 272 38.27 5.92 -22.73
N SER A 273 37.90 6.57 -21.61
CA SER A 273 37.63 8.02 -21.55
C SER A 273 38.76 8.76 -20.86
#